data_AF-A0A533RZV4-F1
#
_entry.id   AF-A0A533RZV4-F1
#
_cell.length_a   1.000
_cell.length_b   1.000
_cell.length_c   1.000
_cell.angle_alpha   90.00
_cell.angle_beta   90.00
_cell.angle_gamma   90.00
#
_symmetry.space_group_name_H-M   'P 1'
#
loop_
_entity.id
_entity.type
_entity.pdbx_description
1 polymer ?
#
loop_
_entity_poly.entity_id
_entity_poly.type
_entity_poly.pdbx_seq_one_letter_code
_entity_poly.pdbx_strand_id
1 'polypeptide(L)'
;MTLNEALRTYRIPLLLIVPFLVALYYTIVPDMVLQWYRDDNYSHGFIVPLISGWFLYTRREAVMKALVSPWWPGLLVILAGLIQLTIGWLGTEYFTMRSSLVVLLAGMTLYFFGREIFRAVLLPLGYLLLMVPIPYIIYDAAAFPLK
;
A
#
# COMPACT_ATOMS: atom_id res chain seq x y z
N MET A 1 -4.23 -23.59 -6.47
CA MET A 1 -2.79 -23.29 -6.63
C MET A 1 -2.25 -22.87 -5.26
N THR A 2 -1.13 -23.43 -4.82
CA THR A 2 -0.49 -22.98 -3.56
C THR A 2 0.17 -21.62 -3.77
N LEU A 3 0.45 -20.87 -2.69
CA LEU A 3 1.12 -19.57 -2.82
C LEU A 3 2.49 -19.68 -3.49
N ASN A 4 3.26 -20.72 -3.19
CA ASN A 4 4.58 -20.95 -3.79
C ASN A 4 4.50 -21.22 -5.29
N GLU A 5 3.50 -21.99 -5.73
CA GLU A 5 3.24 -22.20 -7.16
C GLU A 5 2.84 -20.90 -7.84
N ALA A 6 1.98 -20.10 -7.20
CA ALA A 6 1.57 -18.80 -7.72
C ALA A 6 2.76 -17.87 -7.93
N LEU A 7 3.66 -17.77 -6.94
CA LEU A 7 4.86 -16.96 -7.02
C LEU A 7 5.81 -17.43 -8.13
N ARG A 8 5.92 -18.74 -8.36
CA ARG A 8 6.70 -19.29 -9.49
C ARG A 8 6.05 -18.96 -10.84
N THR A 9 4.74 -19.10 -10.95
CA THR A 9 3.97 -18.80 -12.17
C THR A 9 4.05 -17.32 -12.52
N TYR A 10 3.89 -16.43 -11.54
CA TYR A 10 3.89 -14.98 -11.73
C TYR A 10 5.26 -14.33 -11.55
N ARG A 11 6.36 -15.10 -11.48
CA ARG A 11 7.70 -14.57 -11.23
C ARG A 11 8.12 -13.48 -12.23
N ILE A 12 7.85 -13.67 -13.52
CA ILE A 12 8.22 -12.72 -14.57
C ILE A 12 7.39 -11.43 -14.45
N PRO A 13 6.04 -11.49 -14.40
CA PRO A 13 5.24 -10.31 -14.09
C PRO A 13 5.70 -9.56 -12.83
N LEU A 14 5.95 -10.28 -11.73
CA LEU A 14 6.38 -9.67 -10.48
C LEU A 14 7.76 -9.01 -10.61
N LEU A 15 8.70 -9.65 -11.31
CA LEU A 15 10.03 -9.07 -11.59
C LEU A 15 9.98 -7.81 -12.44
N LEU A 16 8.92 -7.61 -13.25
CA LEU A 16 8.72 -6.38 -14.03
C LEU A 16 7.93 -5.32 -13.25
N ILE A 17 6.91 -5.75 -12.50
CA ILE A 17 6.02 -4.84 -11.76
C ILE A 17 6.75 -4.18 -10.59
N VAL A 18 7.61 -4.90 -9.87
CA VAL A 18 8.36 -4.34 -8.73
C VAL A 18 9.22 -3.14 -9.14
N PRO A 19 10.13 -3.22 -10.15
CA PRO A 19 10.91 -2.06 -10.57
C PRO A 19 10.03 -0.96 -11.18
N PHE A 20 8.93 -1.32 -11.87
CA PHE A 20 7.98 -0.32 -12.36
C PHE A 20 7.32 0.47 -11.22
N LEU A 21 6.89 -0.20 -10.15
CA LEU A 21 6.38 0.46 -8.94
C LEU A 21 7.45 1.33 -8.28
N VAL A 22 8.69 0.85 -8.16
CA VAL A 22 9.79 1.64 -7.63
C VAL A 22 10.01 2.90 -8.46
N ALA A 23 9.99 2.80 -9.78
CA ALA A 23 10.11 3.96 -10.67
C ALA A 23 8.92 4.92 -10.51
N LEU A 24 7.70 4.41 -10.42
CA LEU A 24 6.47 5.21 -10.29
C LEU A 24 6.43 6.00 -8.97
N TYR A 25 6.98 5.45 -7.89
CA TYR A 25 7.00 6.07 -6.57
C TYR A 25 8.37 6.61 -6.16
N TYR A 26 9.31 6.73 -7.10
CA TYR A 26 10.71 7.09 -6.83
C TYR A 26 10.87 8.47 -6.17
N THR A 27 9.97 9.41 -6.45
CA THR A 27 9.95 10.73 -5.79
C THR A 27 9.04 10.74 -4.55
N ILE A 28 7.88 10.09 -4.66
CA ILE A 28 6.81 10.13 -3.66
C ILE A 28 7.22 9.49 -2.33
N VAL A 29 7.85 8.31 -2.36
CA VAL A 29 8.24 7.58 -1.15
C VAL A 29 9.38 8.28 -0.41
N PRO A 30 10.48 8.70 -1.06
CA PRO A 30 11.52 9.49 -0.39
C PRO A 30 11.01 10.79 0.22
N ASP A 31 10.11 11.51 -0.46
CA ASP A 31 9.52 12.74 0.09
C ASP A 31 8.66 12.45 1.33
N MET A 32 7.94 11.32 1.34
CA MET A 32 7.19 10.86 2.52
C MET A 32 8.12 10.49 3.67
N VAL A 33 9.21 9.78 3.39
CA VAL A 33 10.25 9.43 4.39
C VAL A 33 10.91 10.68 4.96
N LEU A 34 11.21 11.66 4.11
CA LEU A 34 11.78 12.94 4.54
C LEU A 34 10.82 13.70 5.45
N GLN A 35 9.50 13.61 5.21
CA GLN A 35 8.51 14.19 6.10
C GLN A 35 8.47 13.49 7.46
N TRP A 36 8.55 12.16 7.52
CA TRP A 36 8.65 11.43 8.80
C TRP A 36 9.87 11.85 9.61
N TYR A 37 10.96 12.19 8.92
CA TYR A 37 12.20 12.66 9.55
C TYR A 37 12.11 14.11 10.07
N ARG A 38 11.33 14.97 9.39
CA ARG A 38 11.27 16.42 9.69
C ARG A 38 10.11 16.82 10.60
N ASP A 39 9.05 16.02 10.68
CA ASP A 39 7.85 16.31 11.47
C ASP A 39 7.68 15.24 12.56
N ASP A 40 7.85 15.67 13.82
CA ASP A 40 7.71 14.81 15.01
C ASP A 40 6.33 14.16 15.11
N ASN A 41 5.28 14.79 14.55
CA ASN A 41 3.92 14.23 14.54
C ASN A 41 3.77 13.02 13.61
N TYR A 42 4.73 12.81 12.71
CA TYR A 42 4.74 11.70 11.74
C TYR A 42 5.97 10.80 11.84
N SER A 43 6.81 10.94 12.87
CA SER A 43 7.97 10.08 13.06
C SER A 43 7.62 8.60 13.23
N HIS A 44 6.37 8.27 13.62
CA HIS A 44 5.89 6.88 13.65
C HIS A 44 5.79 6.26 12.24
N GLY A 45 5.85 7.05 11.17
CA GLY A 45 5.83 6.55 9.79
C GLY A 45 6.92 5.51 9.51
N PHE A 46 8.09 5.60 10.16
CA PHE A 46 9.17 4.61 10.05
C PHE A 46 8.82 3.23 10.62
N ILE A 47 8.06 3.18 11.73
CA ILE A 47 7.75 1.91 12.41
C ILE A 47 6.59 1.18 11.73
N VAL A 48 5.73 1.90 11.00
CA VAL A 48 4.53 1.33 10.39
C VAL A 48 4.82 0.22 9.36
N PRO A 49 5.75 0.39 8.39
CA PRO A 49 6.13 -0.70 7.46
C PRO A 49 6.66 -1.94 8.18
N LEU A 50 7.42 -1.75 9.28
CA LEU A 50 7.98 -2.85 10.06
C LEU A 50 6.87 -3.64 10.77
N ILE A 51 5.92 -2.95 11.41
CA ILE A 51 4.77 -3.58 12.06
C ILE A 51 3.84 -4.25 11.03
N SER A 52 3.62 -3.63 9.87
CA SER A 52 2.88 -4.25 8.77
C SER A 52 3.54 -5.56 8.32
N GLY A 53 4.86 -5.57 8.16
CA GLY A 53 5.64 -6.79 7.88
C GLY A 53 5.52 -7.83 8.99
N TRP A 54 5.52 -7.41 10.26
CA TRP A 54 5.32 -8.32 11.39
C TRP A 54 3.90 -8.92 11.42
N PHE A 55 2.85 -8.15 11.11
CA PHE A 55 1.50 -8.68 10.94
C PHE A 55 1.43 -9.70 9.82
N LEU A 56 2.10 -9.44 8.69
CA LEU A 56 2.17 -10.38 7.59
C LEU A 56 2.87 -11.68 8.02
N TYR A 57 3.99 -11.58 8.74
CA TYR A 57 4.72 -12.73 9.27
C TYR A 57 3.89 -13.54 10.27
N THR A 58 3.13 -12.88 11.12
CA THR A 58 2.25 -13.52 12.12
C THR A 58 1.12 -14.29 11.44
N ARG A 59 0.61 -13.75 10.31
CA ARG A 59 -0.43 -14.39 9.49
C ARG A 59 0.11 -15.32 8.41
N ARG A 60 1.42 -15.60 8.38
CA ARG A 60 2.05 -16.42 7.33
C ARG A 60 1.38 -17.79 7.16
N GLU A 61 0.96 -18.43 8.25
CA GLU A 61 0.30 -19.74 8.16
C GLU A 61 -1.05 -19.65 7.45
N ALA A 62 -1.85 -18.62 7.76
CA ALA A 62 -3.12 -18.37 7.09
C ALA A 62 -2.92 -18.08 5.61
N VAL A 63 -1.89 -17.28 5.28
CA VAL A 63 -1.52 -16.94 3.91
C VAL A 63 -1.01 -18.16 3.12
N MET A 64 -0.22 -19.03 3.75
CA MET A 64 0.31 -20.25 3.10
C MET A 64 -0.75 -21.35 2.93
N LYS A 65 -1.75 -21.43 3.83
CA LYS A 65 -2.86 -22.39 3.75
C LYS A 65 -3.99 -21.92 2.81
N ALA A 66 -4.11 -20.62 2.56
CA ALA A 66 -5.12 -20.06 1.67
C ALA A 66 -4.90 -20.51 0.21
N LEU A 67 -6.01 -20.73 -0.51
CA LEU A 67 -5.93 -21.12 -1.91
C LEU A 67 -5.74 -19.87 -2.76
N VAL A 68 -4.70 -19.87 -3.61
CA VAL A 68 -4.54 -18.82 -4.60
C VAL A 68 -5.57 -19.01 -5.70
N SER A 69 -6.43 -18.00 -5.85
CA SER A 69 -7.49 -17.92 -6.85
C SER A 69 -7.51 -16.50 -7.45
N PRO A 70 -6.70 -16.25 -8.51
CA PRO A 70 -6.57 -14.93 -9.13
C PRO A 70 -7.95 -14.33 -9.44
N TRP A 71 -8.13 -13.06 -9.10
CA TRP A 71 -9.44 -12.42 -9.21
C TRP A 71 -9.35 -11.21 -10.15
N TRP A 72 -9.81 -11.40 -11.39
CA TRP A 72 -9.71 -10.40 -12.47
C TRP A 72 -10.21 -8.99 -12.09
N PRO A 73 -11.26 -8.79 -11.27
CA PRO A 73 -11.69 -7.45 -10.86
C PRO A 73 -10.68 -6.73 -9.96
N GLY A 74 -9.66 -7.43 -9.43
CA GLY A 74 -8.50 -6.79 -8.82
C GLY A 74 -7.84 -5.76 -9.76
N LEU A 75 -7.95 -5.95 -11.09
CA LEU A 75 -7.51 -4.98 -12.08
C LEU A 75 -8.24 -3.63 -11.93
N LEU A 76 -9.54 -3.63 -11.59
CA LEU A 76 -10.28 -2.39 -11.38
C LEU A 76 -9.73 -1.61 -10.17
N VAL A 77 -9.29 -2.32 -9.13
CA VAL A 77 -8.65 -1.71 -7.95
C VAL A 77 -7.26 -1.16 -8.31
N ILE A 78 -6.50 -1.87 -9.16
CA ILE A 78 -5.22 -1.35 -9.70
C ILE A 78 -5.47 -0.07 -10.49
N LEU A 79 -6.44 -0.08 -11.41
CA LEU A 79 -6.80 1.10 -12.20
C LEU A 79 -7.25 2.26 -11.31
N ALA A 80 -8.05 1.98 -10.27
CA ALA A 80 -8.44 2.99 -9.29
C ALA A 80 -7.22 3.58 -8.57
N GLY A 81 -6.24 2.76 -8.16
CA GLY A 81 -4.99 3.23 -7.57
C GLY A 81 -4.16 4.10 -8.52
N LEU A 82 -4.07 3.75 -9.80
CA LEU A 82 -3.38 4.56 -10.82
C LEU A 82 -4.10 5.89 -11.10
N ILE A 83 -5.44 5.86 -11.18
CA ILE A 83 -6.25 7.07 -11.31
C ILE A 83 -6.06 7.96 -10.08
N GLN A 84 -6.11 7.39 -8.87
CA GLN A 84 -5.87 8.10 -7.63
C GLN A 84 -4.47 8.75 -7.61
N LEU A 85 -3.43 8.02 -8.00
CA LEU A 85 -2.09 8.56 -8.13
C LEU A 85 -2.04 9.75 -9.10
N THR A 86 -2.68 9.62 -10.25
CA THR A 86 -2.71 10.66 -11.30
C THR A 86 -3.46 11.90 -10.81
N ILE A 87 -4.61 11.72 -10.16
CA ILE A 87 -5.38 12.83 -9.57
C ILE A 87 -4.57 13.52 -8.48
N GLY A 88 -3.94 12.77 -7.58
CA GLY A 88 -3.09 13.33 -6.54
C GLY A 88 -1.92 14.12 -7.12
N TRP A 89 -1.30 13.63 -8.20
CA TRP A 89 -0.21 14.33 -8.87
C TRP A 89 -0.67 15.62 -9.55
N LEU A 90 -1.78 15.58 -10.30
CA LEU A 90 -2.37 16.76 -10.94
C LEU A 90 -2.85 17.81 -9.92
N GLY A 91 -3.38 17.36 -8.79
CA GLY A 91 -3.84 18.21 -7.70
C GLY A 91 -2.77 18.63 -6.71
N THR A 92 -1.51 18.19 -6.89
CA THR A 92 -0.41 18.37 -5.92
C THR A 92 -0.78 17.93 -4.48
N GLU A 93 -1.65 16.91 -4.37
CA GLU A 93 -2.19 16.43 -3.11
C GLU A 93 -1.43 15.17 -2.66
N TYR A 94 -0.52 15.36 -1.70
CA TYR A 94 0.41 14.33 -1.25
C TYR A 94 -0.26 13.13 -0.58
N PHE A 95 -1.34 13.32 0.17
CA PHE A 95 -2.00 12.20 0.85
C PHE A 95 -2.59 11.23 -0.17
N THR A 96 -3.26 11.74 -1.20
CA THR A 96 -3.87 10.98 -2.29
C THR A 96 -2.81 10.24 -3.10
N MET A 97 -1.69 10.92 -3.43
CA MET A 97 -0.56 10.28 -4.10
C MET A 97 0.04 9.15 -3.26
N ARG A 98 0.31 9.37 -1.98
CA ARG A 98 0.97 8.39 -1.11
C ARG A 98 0.06 7.20 -0.76
N SER A 99 -1.21 7.46 -0.44
CA SER A 99 -2.19 6.40 -0.13
C SER A 99 -2.52 5.53 -1.34
N SER A 100 -2.34 6.03 -2.57
CA SER A 100 -2.53 5.24 -3.80
C SER A 100 -1.61 4.02 -3.86
N LEU A 101 -0.42 4.07 -3.24
CA LEU A 101 0.48 2.93 -3.13
C LEU A 101 -0.20 1.75 -2.43
N VAL A 102 -0.92 2.01 -1.34
CA VAL A 102 -1.63 0.97 -0.59
C VAL A 102 -2.78 0.40 -1.42
N VAL A 103 -3.50 1.25 -2.16
CA VAL A 103 -4.56 0.82 -3.09
C VAL A 103 -4.00 -0.07 -4.21
N LEU A 104 -2.86 0.28 -4.78
CA LEU A 104 -2.19 -0.55 -5.78
C LEU A 104 -1.75 -1.90 -5.22
N LEU A 105 -1.15 -1.93 -4.02
CA LEU A 105 -0.75 -3.18 -3.36
C LEU A 105 -1.97 -4.07 -3.07
N ALA A 106 -3.09 -3.48 -2.65
CA ALA A 106 -4.36 -4.18 -2.47
C ALA A 106 -4.89 -4.76 -3.80
N GLY A 107 -4.91 -3.95 -4.86
CA GLY A 107 -5.37 -4.37 -6.19
C GLY A 107 -4.50 -5.47 -6.79
N MET A 108 -3.18 -5.37 -6.66
CA MET A 108 -2.24 -6.41 -7.10
C MET A 108 -2.41 -7.70 -6.30
N THR A 109 -2.62 -7.61 -4.99
CA THR A 109 -2.89 -8.77 -4.14
C THR A 109 -4.16 -9.49 -4.61
N LEU A 110 -5.23 -8.74 -4.85
CA LEU A 110 -6.49 -9.27 -5.36
C LEU A 110 -6.33 -9.90 -6.76
N TYR A 111 -5.64 -9.21 -7.66
CA TYR A 111 -5.48 -9.62 -9.05
C TYR A 111 -4.68 -10.92 -9.18
N PHE A 112 -3.51 -11.00 -8.54
CA PHE A 112 -2.62 -12.16 -8.66
C PHE A 112 -2.97 -13.30 -7.71
N PHE A 113 -3.39 -12.98 -6.48
CA PHE A 113 -3.51 -13.98 -5.41
C PHE A 113 -4.94 -14.26 -4.97
N GLY A 114 -5.87 -13.34 -5.26
CA GLY A 114 -7.29 -13.53 -4.99
C GLY A 114 -7.78 -12.98 -3.66
N ARG A 115 -9.07 -13.17 -3.41
CA ARG A 115 -9.78 -12.63 -2.25
C ARG A 115 -9.38 -13.30 -0.93
N GLU A 116 -9.08 -14.59 -0.93
CA GLU A 116 -8.70 -15.30 0.30
C GLU A 116 -7.38 -14.79 0.86
N ILE A 117 -6.37 -14.67 -0.01
CA ILE A 117 -5.07 -14.09 0.34
C ILE A 117 -5.26 -12.63 0.75
N PHE A 118 -6.02 -11.85 -0.01
CA PHE A 118 -6.31 -10.46 0.35
C PHE A 118 -6.92 -10.31 1.75
N ARG A 119 -7.89 -11.16 2.14
CA ARG A 119 -8.46 -11.14 3.50
C ARG A 119 -7.42 -11.48 4.56
N ALA A 120 -6.54 -12.44 4.28
CA ALA A 120 -5.46 -12.79 5.20
C ALA A 120 -4.50 -11.61 5.41
N VAL A 121 -4.18 -10.86 4.35
CA VAL A 121 -3.24 -9.72 4.40
C VAL A 121 -3.91 -8.35 4.55
N LEU A 122 -5.23 -8.29 4.74
CA LEU A 122 -5.99 -7.04 4.84
C LEU A 122 -5.48 -6.15 5.98
N LEU A 123 -5.20 -6.75 7.14
CA LEU A 123 -4.64 -6.04 8.28
C LEU A 123 -3.25 -5.45 7.97
N PRO A 124 -2.26 -6.25 7.50
CA PRO A 124 -0.98 -5.71 7.03
C PRO A 124 -1.12 -4.55 6.03
N LEU A 125 -1.94 -4.71 4.99
CA LEU A 125 -2.13 -3.69 3.96
C LEU A 125 -2.81 -2.43 4.52
N GLY A 126 -3.89 -2.59 5.28
CA GLY A 126 -4.60 -1.47 5.90
C GLY A 126 -3.71 -0.71 6.88
N TYR A 127 -2.84 -1.41 7.61
CA TYR A 127 -1.92 -0.78 8.55
C TYR A 127 -0.92 0.16 7.87
N LEU A 128 -0.53 -0.12 6.61
CA LEU A 128 0.33 0.78 5.83
C LEU A 128 -0.31 2.15 5.61
N LEU A 129 -1.63 2.31 5.66
CA LEU A 129 -2.23 3.66 5.55
C LEU A 129 -1.81 4.58 6.69
N LEU A 130 -1.47 4.04 7.86
CA LEU A 130 -1.06 4.83 9.02
C LEU A 130 0.30 5.50 8.86
N MET A 131 1.10 5.08 7.86
CA MET A 131 2.37 5.74 7.53
C MET A 131 2.16 6.98 6.66
N VAL A 132 0.98 7.15 6.05
CA VAL A 132 0.71 8.24 5.11
C VAL A 132 0.33 9.50 5.90
N PRO A 133 1.12 10.59 5.83
CA PRO A 133 0.78 11.83 6.53
C PRO A 133 -0.51 12.42 5.99
N ILE A 134 -1.44 12.79 6.88
CA ILE A 134 -2.71 13.40 6.50
C ILE A 134 -2.52 14.86 6.05
N PRO A 135 -3.42 15.39 5.19
CA PRO A 135 -3.33 16.78 4.76
C PRO A 135 -3.40 17.74 5.96
N TYR A 136 -2.49 18.71 6.03
CA TYR A 136 -2.48 19.70 7.12
C TYR A 136 -3.77 20.50 7.21
N ILE A 137 -4.52 20.68 6.12
CA ILE A 137 -5.85 21.32 6.14
C ILE A 137 -6.81 20.58 7.10
N ILE A 138 -6.76 19.26 7.13
CA ILE A 138 -7.58 18.44 8.04
C ILE A 138 -7.03 18.54 9.45
N TYR A 139 -5.69 18.53 9.60
CA TYR A 139 -5.03 18.67 10.90
C TYR A 139 -5.35 20.01 11.57
N ASP A 140 -5.21 21.12 10.83
CA ASP A 140 -5.49 22.47 11.31
C ASP A 140 -6.98 22.68 11.59
N ALA A 141 -7.87 22.10 10.79
CA ALA A 141 -9.31 22.11 11.06
C ALA A 141 -9.66 21.35 12.36
N ALA A 142 -9.01 20.21 12.61
CA ALA A 142 -9.22 19.42 13.82
C ALA A 142 -8.59 20.06 15.07
N ALA A 143 -7.49 20.80 14.92
CA ALA A 143 -6.80 21.52 15.99
C ALA A 143 -7.40 22.91 16.28
N PHE A 144 -8.24 23.44 15.38
CA PHE A 144 -8.91 24.74 15.53
C PHE A 144 -9.69 24.94 16.85
N PRO A 145 -10.42 23.94 17.41
CA PRO A 145 -11.12 24.11 18.68
C PRO A 145 -10.21 24.13 19.92
N LEU A 146 -8.89 23.96 19.75
CA LEU A 146 -7.90 23.94 20.84
C LEU A 146 -6.98 25.18 20.86
N LYS A 147 -7.16 26.12 19.91
CA LYS A 147 -6.52 27.46 19.91
C LYS A 147 -7.47 28.49 20.50
#